data_AF-A0A832LSE1-F1
#
_entry.id   AF-A0A832LSE1-F1
#
_cell.length_a   1.000
_cell.length_b   1.000
_cell.length_c   1.000
_cell.angle_alpha   90.00
_cell.angle_beta   90.00
_cell.angle_gamma   90.00
#
_symmetry.space_group_name_H-M   'P 1'
#
loop_
_entity.id
_entity.type
_entity.pdbx_description
1 polymer ?
#
loop_
_entity_poly.entity_id
_entity_poly.type
_entity_poly.pdbx_seq_one_letter_code
_entity_poly.pdbx_strand_id
1 'polypeptide(L)'
;MQTPLPAALGLLICVLTLANVSAATANPPPFNGEIELVLWKATFHGYEPGESRGNLLVELAADNDRWDKVWGYSMSYNNALHYGLIKAAVVEPNAVRLQWDMFVDKDQWVDSTHASFDVDLERSGDNLEGTFRGVFKGRNIDGRVTGRIKPERPVRVPDFRPVQPGDLLPGLH
;
A
#
# COMPACT_ATOMS: atom_id res chain seq x y z
N MET A 1 77.36 27.85 -36.11
CA MET A 1 75.98 27.90 -36.62
C MET A 1 75.03 28.09 -35.45
N GLN A 2 74.13 29.06 -35.60
CA GLN A 2 73.20 29.59 -34.60
C GLN A 2 72.10 28.60 -34.17
N THR A 3 71.74 28.73 -32.88
CA THR A 3 70.45 28.52 -32.16
C THR A 3 69.16 28.38 -33.00
N PRO A 4 68.02 27.77 -32.53
CA PRO A 4 67.45 28.02 -31.19
C PRO A 4 66.56 26.93 -30.48
N LEU A 5 66.26 27.18 -29.19
CA LEU A 5 65.11 26.70 -28.37
C LEU A 5 63.83 27.51 -28.71
N PRO A 6 62.65 27.33 -28.07
CA PRO A 6 61.77 26.16 -27.85
C PRO A 6 60.30 26.50 -28.25
N ALA A 7 59.34 25.57 -28.09
CA ALA A 7 57.91 25.94 -28.05
C ALA A 7 57.17 25.10 -27.01
N ALA A 8 56.94 25.70 -25.85
CA ALA A 8 56.13 25.15 -24.77
C ALA A 8 54.65 25.37 -25.10
N LEU A 9 53.90 24.27 -25.23
CA LEU A 9 52.46 24.28 -25.43
C LEU A 9 51.78 24.19 -24.05
N GLY A 10 51.33 25.32 -23.52
CA GLY A 10 50.56 25.38 -22.28
C GLY A 10 49.12 24.94 -22.51
N LEU A 11 48.73 23.82 -21.90
CA LEU A 11 47.35 23.32 -21.89
C LEU A 11 46.58 24.00 -20.74
N LEU A 12 45.66 24.89 -21.09
CA LEU A 12 44.75 25.54 -20.14
C LEU A 12 43.56 24.61 -19.87
N ILE A 13 43.52 23.97 -18.70
CA ILE A 13 42.39 23.15 -18.25
C ILE A 13 41.43 24.05 -17.48
N CYS A 14 40.34 24.48 -18.13
CA CYS A 14 39.20 25.11 -17.44
C CYS A 14 38.34 24.03 -16.77
N VAL A 15 38.54 23.82 -15.47
CA VAL A 15 37.65 22.98 -14.65
C VAL A 15 36.39 23.80 -14.35
N LEU A 16 35.31 23.60 -15.12
CA LEU A 16 33.99 24.08 -14.75
C LEU A 16 33.47 23.24 -13.57
N THR A 17 33.47 23.83 -12.39
CA THR A 17 32.77 23.30 -11.21
C THR A 17 31.28 23.61 -11.34
N LEU A 18 30.52 22.67 -11.90
CA LEU A 18 29.05 22.69 -11.80
C LEU A 18 28.68 22.41 -10.35
N ALA A 19 28.33 23.47 -9.61
CA ALA A 19 27.70 23.32 -8.31
C ALA A 19 26.32 22.67 -8.52
N ASN A 20 26.21 21.37 -8.21
CA ASN A 20 24.93 20.69 -8.11
C ASN A 20 24.15 21.32 -6.96
N VAL A 21 23.30 22.29 -7.26
CA VAL A 21 22.30 22.79 -6.33
C VAL A 21 21.28 21.68 -6.17
N SER A 22 21.48 20.82 -5.17
CA SER A 22 20.47 19.86 -4.75
C SER A 22 19.33 20.67 -4.16
N ALA A 23 18.27 20.86 -4.93
CA ALA A 23 17.03 21.40 -4.40
C ALA A 23 16.56 20.42 -3.33
N ALA A 24 16.51 20.87 -2.08
CA ALA A 24 15.89 20.10 -1.01
C ALA A 24 14.41 19.90 -1.39
N THR A 25 14.07 18.71 -1.87
CA THR A 25 12.69 18.30 -2.07
C THR A 25 12.03 18.26 -0.70
N ALA A 26 11.07 19.15 -0.47
CA ALA A 26 10.24 19.09 0.73
C ALA A 26 9.65 17.68 0.84
N ASN A 27 9.77 17.08 2.02
CA ASN A 27 9.13 15.79 2.28
C ASN A 27 7.62 15.95 2.07
N PRO A 28 6.95 15.00 1.38
CA PRO A 28 5.50 15.04 1.27
C PRO A 28 4.87 15.02 2.67
N PRO A 29 3.67 15.60 2.83
CA PRO A 29 2.95 15.50 4.09
C PRO A 29 2.66 14.03 4.41
N PRO A 30 2.64 13.66 5.69
CA PRO A 30 2.39 12.29 6.11
C PRO A 30 0.98 11.83 5.72
N PHE A 31 0.84 10.57 5.36
CA PHE A 31 -0.43 9.99 4.96
C PHE A 31 -1.36 9.78 6.16
N ASN A 32 -2.61 10.21 5.99
CA ASN A 32 -3.69 10.04 6.94
C ASN A 32 -4.91 9.53 6.16
N GLY A 33 -5.44 8.36 6.52
CA GLY A 33 -6.63 7.83 5.87
C GLY A 33 -6.70 6.31 5.81
N GLU A 34 -7.65 5.84 5.01
CA GLU A 34 -7.92 4.41 4.82
C GLU A 34 -7.80 4.03 3.34
N ILE A 35 -7.25 2.84 3.10
CA ILE A 35 -7.12 2.25 1.77
C ILE A 35 -7.89 0.93 1.75
N GLU A 36 -8.71 0.75 0.73
CA GLU A 36 -9.39 -0.52 0.43
C GLU A 36 -8.80 -1.08 -0.86
N LEU A 37 -8.26 -2.29 -0.80
CA LEU A 37 -7.66 -2.99 -1.93
C LEU A 37 -8.37 -4.31 -2.21
N VAL A 38 -8.39 -4.71 -3.48
CA VAL A 38 -8.77 -6.03 -3.94
C VAL A 38 -7.58 -6.60 -4.70
N LEU A 39 -6.94 -7.62 -4.13
CA LEU A 39 -5.90 -8.40 -4.79
C LEU A 39 -6.60 -9.54 -5.53
N TRP A 40 -6.64 -9.42 -6.85
CA TRP A 40 -7.35 -10.38 -7.68
C TRP A 40 -6.58 -11.68 -7.72
N LYS A 41 -7.28 -12.80 -7.52
CA LYS A 41 -6.70 -14.14 -7.64
C LYS A 41 -5.53 -14.41 -6.66
N ALA A 42 -5.55 -13.74 -5.50
CA ALA A 42 -4.50 -13.79 -4.49
C ALA A 42 -4.60 -14.96 -3.49
N THR A 43 -5.71 -15.69 -3.49
CA THR A 43 -5.89 -16.89 -2.66
C THR A 43 -6.32 -18.07 -3.52
N PHE A 44 -6.14 -19.28 -3.03
CA PHE A 44 -6.54 -20.48 -3.74
C PHE A 44 -6.81 -21.66 -2.80
N HIS A 45 -7.81 -22.48 -3.14
CA HIS A 45 -7.91 -23.85 -2.63
C HIS A 45 -6.94 -24.77 -3.34
N GLY A 46 -6.65 -25.91 -2.70
CA GLY A 46 -5.72 -26.90 -3.23
C GLY A 46 -4.26 -26.53 -2.95
N TYR A 47 -3.36 -27.17 -3.69
CA TYR A 47 -1.92 -27.02 -3.50
C TYR A 47 -1.30 -26.00 -4.46
N GLU A 48 -1.90 -25.83 -5.65
CA GLU A 48 -1.36 -24.96 -6.70
C GLU A 48 -2.29 -23.77 -7.01
N PRO A 49 -1.74 -22.59 -7.35
CA PRO A 49 -2.52 -21.37 -7.61
C PRO A 49 -3.52 -21.43 -8.76
N GLY A 50 -3.73 -22.55 -9.45
CA GLY A 50 -4.57 -22.67 -10.65
C GLY A 50 -5.96 -23.26 -10.42
N GLU A 51 -6.16 -24.03 -9.35
CA GLU A 51 -7.32 -24.92 -9.20
C GLU A 51 -8.60 -24.18 -8.77
N SER A 52 -8.44 -23.13 -8.00
CA SER A 52 -9.49 -22.16 -7.70
C SER A 52 -8.79 -20.86 -7.32
N ARG A 53 -9.29 -19.71 -7.76
CA ARG A 53 -8.65 -18.43 -7.40
C ARG A 53 -9.67 -17.53 -6.74
N GLY A 54 -9.40 -17.21 -5.49
CA GLY A 54 -10.14 -16.25 -4.71
C GLY A 54 -9.48 -14.89 -4.74
N ASN A 55 -10.31 -13.86 -4.58
CA ASN A 55 -9.83 -12.51 -4.37
C ASN A 55 -9.61 -12.28 -2.88
N LEU A 56 -8.63 -11.44 -2.54
CA LEU A 56 -8.41 -10.98 -1.19
C LEU A 56 -8.77 -9.51 -1.13
N LEU A 57 -9.84 -9.17 -0.40
CA LEU A 57 -10.16 -7.80 -0.04
C LEU A 57 -9.37 -7.43 1.20
N VAL A 58 -8.75 -6.26 1.20
CA VAL A 58 -7.88 -5.77 2.27
C VAL A 58 -8.25 -4.35 2.62
N GLU A 59 -8.36 -4.07 3.92
CA GLU A 59 -8.51 -2.72 4.45
C GLU A 59 -7.26 -2.35 5.26
N LEU A 60 -6.75 -1.15 5.01
CA LEU A 60 -5.58 -0.59 5.66
C LEU A 60 -5.92 0.80 6.18
N ALA A 61 -5.39 1.16 7.35
CA ALA A 61 -5.54 2.49 7.92
C ALA A 61 -4.19 3.03 8.34
N ALA A 62 -3.98 4.33 8.15
CA ALA A 62 -2.82 5.06 8.63
C ALA A 62 -3.23 6.37 9.29
N ASP A 63 -2.54 6.70 10.38
CA ASP A 63 -2.63 7.98 11.08
C ASP A 63 -1.21 8.54 11.18
N ASN A 64 -0.96 9.63 10.45
CA ASN A 64 0.33 10.31 10.39
C ASN A 64 1.50 9.37 10.01
N ASP A 65 1.36 8.66 8.88
CA ASP A 65 2.24 7.59 8.38
C ASP A 65 2.40 6.37 9.31
N ARG A 66 1.73 6.35 10.46
CA ARG A 66 1.67 5.19 11.33
C ARG A 66 0.53 4.27 10.89
N TRP A 67 0.91 3.17 10.28
CA TRP A 67 -0.03 2.13 9.84
C TRP A 67 -0.55 1.31 11.02
N ASP A 68 -1.85 1.09 11.04
CA ASP A 68 -2.51 0.16 11.95
C ASP A 68 -2.47 -1.27 11.36
N LYS A 69 -3.24 -2.18 11.96
CA LYS A 69 -3.47 -3.53 11.47
C LYS A 69 -4.08 -3.52 10.08
N VAL A 70 -3.65 -4.49 9.29
CA VAL A 70 -4.26 -4.85 8.01
C VAL A 70 -5.38 -5.84 8.29
N TRP A 71 -6.58 -5.57 7.78
CA TRP A 71 -7.69 -6.53 7.84
C TRP A 71 -7.92 -7.11 6.45
N GLY A 72 -8.13 -8.42 6.37
CA GLY A 72 -8.32 -9.12 5.10
C GLY A 72 -9.53 -10.04 5.12
N TYR A 73 -10.17 -10.22 3.97
CA TYR A 73 -11.29 -11.14 3.81
C TYR A 73 -11.28 -11.76 2.41
N SER A 74 -11.50 -13.07 2.31
CA SER A 74 -11.47 -13.80 1.03
C SER A 74 -12.62 -14.80 0.88
N MET A 75 -13.78 -14.32 0.46
CA MET A 75 -15.03 -15.10 0.31
C MET A 75 -14.89 -16.41 -0.49
N SER A 76 -13.97 -16.46 -1.44
CA SER A 76 -13.77 -17.65 -2.28
C SER A 76 -12.77 -18.65 -1.69
N TYR A 77 -12.05 -18.28 -0.63
CA TYR A 77 -11.12 -19.15 0.08
C TYR A 77 -11.72 -19.65 1.39
N ASN A 78 -12.05 -18.76 2.32
CA ASN A 78 -12.71 -19.11 3.57
C ASN A 78 -13.49 -17.90 4.12
N ASN A 79 -14.34 -18.10 5.13
CA ASN A 79 -15.17 -17.01 5.69
C ASN A 79 -14.58 -16.35 6.95
N ALA A 80 -13.31 -16.60 7.28
CA ALA A 80 -12.66 -16.02 8.44
C ALA A 80 -12.14 -14.59 8.15
N LEU A 81 -12.01 -13.79 9.20
CA LEU A 81 -11.34 -12.49 9.12
C LEU A 81 -9.83 -12.69 9.27
N HIS A 82 -9.06 -12.15 8.36
CA HIS A 82 -7.60 -12.22 8.35
C HIS A 82 -7.01 -10.95 8.94
N TYR A 83 -5.84 -11.06 9.56
CA TYR A 83 -5.15 -9.92 10.15
C TYR A 83 -3.69 -9.90 9.72
N GLY A 84 -3.15 -8.70 9.53
CA GLY A 84 -1.78 -8.51 9.08
C GLY A 84 -1.15 -7.24 9.64
N LEU A 85 0.10 -7.02 9.25
CA LEU A 85 0.93 -5.91 9.67
C LEU A 85 1.66 -5.32 8.46
N ILE A 86 1.55 -4.00 8.28
CA ILE A 86 2.36 -3.26 7.31
C ILE A 86 3.82 -3.26 7.76
N LYS A 87 4.70 -3.72 6.87
CA LYS A 87 6.15 -3.78 7.06
C LYS A 87 6.84 -2.54 6.51
N ALA A 88 6.35 -2.05 5.38
CA ALA A 88 6.81 -0.84 4.73
C ALA A 88 5.66 -0.23 3.94
N ALA A 89 5.66 1.10 3.85
CA ALA A 89 4.70 1.83 3.05
C ALA A 89 5.32 3.13 2.56
N VAL A 90 5.10 3.44 1.29
CA VAL A 90 5.46 4.72 0.68
C VAL A 90 4.23 5.21 -0.07
N VAL A 91 3.69 6.34 0.36
CA VAL A 91 2.54 7.00 -0.28
C VAL A 91 3.03 8.30 -0.91
N GLU A 92 3.05 8.32 -2.23
CA GLU A 92 3.41 9.47 -3.06
C GLU A 92 2.13 10.06 -3.69
N PRO A 93 2.18 11.28 -4.26
CA PRO A 93 1.03 11.88 -4.92
C PRO A 93 0.42 11.02 -6.04
N ASN A 94 1.26 10.24 -6.75
CA ASN A 94 0.88 9.44 -7.92
C ASN A 94 1.17 7.94 -7.78
N ALA A 95 1.70 7.49 -6.63
CA ALA A 95 2.06 6.09 -6.43
C ALA A 95 1.86 5.67 -4.97
N VAL A 96 1.53 4.40 -4.78
CA VAL A 96 1.45 3.77 -3.45
C VAL A 96 2.20 2.45 -3.51
N ARG A 97 3.18 2.28 -2.63
CA ARG A 97 3.94 1.04 -2.48
C ARG A 97 3.75 0.50 -1.08
N LEU A 98 3.32 -0.75 -0.95
CA LEU A 98 2.99 -1.37 0.34
C LEU A 98 3.65 -2.74 0.43
N GLN A 99 4.14 -3.07 1.62
CA GLN A 99 4.60 -4.41 1.97
C GLN A 99 3.91 -4.84 3.26
N TRP A 100 3.32 -6.03 3.30
CA TRP A 100 2.73 -6.55 4.53
C TRP A 100 2.83 -8.06 4.65
N ASP A 101 2.81 -8.50 5.91
CA ASP A 101 2.62 -9.90 6.29
C ASP A 101 1.19 -10.08 6.81
N MET A 102 0.56 -11.21 6.52
CA MET A 102 -0.80 -11.53 6.92
C MET A 102 -0.89 -12.95 7.46
N PHE A 103 -1.63 -13.11 8.56
CA PHE A 103 -2.13 -14.39 9.03
C PHE A 103 -3.54 -14.59 8.51
N VAL A 104 -3.68 -15.57 7.63
CA VAL A 104 -4.95 -15.99 7.05
C VAL A 104 -5.54 -17.01 8.00
N ASP A 105 -6.45 -16.53 8.83
CA ASP A 105 -7.06 -17.36 9.88
C ASP A 105 -7.88 -18.52 9.29
N LYS A 106 -8.04 -19.57 10.08
CA LYS A 106 -8.77 -20.77 9.70
C LYS A 106 -10.28 -20.58 9.81
N ASP A 107 -11.02 -21.41 9.12
CA ASP A 107 -12.41 -21.69 9.45
C ASP A 107 -12.61 -23.17 9.77
N GLN A 108 -13.85 -23.66 9.75
CA GLN A 108 -14.16 -25.07 10.00
C GLN A 108 -13.64 -26.02 8.90
N TRP A 109 -13.34 -25.52 7.69
CA TRP A 109 -12.98 -26.32 6.51
C TRP A 109 -11.56 -26.11 6.03
N VAL A 110 -10.95 -24.97 6.33
CA VAL A 110 -9.64 -24.58 5.81
C VAL A 110 -8.72 -24.17 6.96
N ASP A 111 -7.54 -24.79 7.02
CA ASP A 111 -6.51 -24.45 8.00
C ASP A 111 -5.91 -23.05 7.77
N SER A 112 -5.33 -22.50 8.83
CA SER A 112 -4.69 -21.19 8.79
C SER A 112 -3.36 -21.24 8.02
N THR A 113 -2.98 -20.13 7.38
CA THR A 113 -1.70 -19.99 6.70
C THR A 113 -1.11 -18.59 6.87
N HIS A 114 0.19 -18.46 6.63
CA HIS A 114 0.82 -17.17 6.45
C HIS A 114 0.80 -16.76 4.97
N ALA A 115 0.73 -15.45 4.75
CA ALA A 115 0.89 -14.84 3.45
C ALA A 115 1.71 -13.54 3.56
N SER A 116 2.42 -13.19 2.49
CA SER A 116 3.16 -11.93 2.39
C SER A 116 2.92 -11.30 1.03
N PHE A 117 2.87 -9.98 0.98
CA PHE A 117 2.54 -9.24 -0.23
C PHE A 117 3.40 -8.00 -0.39
N ASP A 118 3.88 -7.80 -1.62
CA ASP A 118 4.50 -6.58 -2.14
C ASP A 118 3.56 -6.00 -3.20
N VAL A 119 3.11 -4.76 -3.01
CA VAL A 119 2.09 -4.13 -3.83
C VAL A 119 2.58 -2.80 -4.37
N ASP A 120 2.50 -2.64 -5.69
CA ASP A 120 2.82 -1.42 -6.41
C ASP A 120 1.56 -0.90 -7.11
N LEU A 121 1.17 0.33 -6.81
CA LEU A 121 -0.05 0.96 -7.30
C LEU A 121 0.26 2.33 -7.92
N GLU A 122 -0.39 2.62 -9.03
CA GLU A 122 -0.56 3.96 -9.57
C GLU A 122 -1.82 4.60 -8.97
N ARG A 123 -1.72 5.88 -8.63
CA ARG A 123 -2.81 6.65 -8.01
C ARG A 123 -3.38 7.67 -8.99
N SER A 124 -4.70 7.64 -9.17
CA SER A 124 -5.47 8.62 -9.94
C SER A 124 -6.62 9.17 -9.10
N GLY A 125 -6.35 10.28 -8.41
CA GLY A 125 -7.23 10.82 -7.37
C GLY A 125 -7.33 9.84 -6.19
N ASP A 126 -8.54 9.34 -5.94
CA ASP A 126 -8.79 8.34 -4.89
C ASP A 126 -8.78 6.91 -5.43
N ASN A 127 -8.63 6.70 -6.74
CA ASN A 127 -8.57 5.35 -7.32
C ASN A 127 -7.12 4.85 -7.37
N LEU A 128 -6.96 3.55 -7.18
CA LEU A 128 -5.67 2.85 -7.19
C LEU A 128 -5.74 1.65 -8.14
N GLU A 129 -4.75 1.50 -9.01
CA GLU A 129 -4.60 0.33 -9.87
C GLU A 129 -3.13 -0.09 -9.96
N GLY A 130 -2.86 -1.39 -10.04
CA GLY A 130 -1.49 -1.86 -10.17
C GLY A 130 -1.36 -3.37 -10.06
N THR A 131 -0.26 -3.82 -9.48
CA THR A 131 0.09 -5.24 -9.39
C THR A 131 0.62 -5.61 -8.02
N PHE A 132 0.52 -6.89 -7.69
CA PHE A 132 1.16 -7.44 -6.50
C PHE A 132 2.03 -8.64 -6.86
N ARG A 133 3.00 -8.90 -5.99
CA ARG A 133 3.68 -10.18 -5.85
C ARG A 133 3.55 -10.62 -4.40
N GLY A 134 3.54 -11.92 -4.16
CA GLY A 134 3.40 -12.42 -2.81
C GLY A 134 3.69 -13.89 -2.68
N VAL A 135 3.60 -14.37 -1.44
CA VAL A 135 3.67 -15.79 -1.09
C VAL A 135 2.39 -16.14 -0.36
N PHE A 136 1.69 -17.18 -0.82
CA PHE A 136 0.51 -17.73 -0.14
C PHE A 136 0.67 -19.25 -0.05
N LYS A 137 0.53 -19.82 1.15
CA LYS A 137 0.79 -21.25 1.42
C LYS A 137 2.16 -21.73 0.93
N GLY A 138 3.19 -20.86 1.03
CA GLY A 138 4.54 -21.16 0.55
C GLY A 138 4.69 -21.21 -0.98
N ARG A 139 3.71 -20.68 -1.73
CA ARG A 139 3.75 -20.57 -3.19
C ARG A 139 3.78 -19.11 -3.61
N ASN A 140 4.61 -18.83 -4.60
CA ASN A 140 4.65 -17.51 -5.22
C ASN A 140 3.37 -17.27 -6.00
N ILE A 141 2.81 -16.08 -5.82
CA ILE A 141 1.63 -15.60 -6.51
C ILE A 141 1.87 -14.18 -6.98
N ASP A 142 1.20 -13.81 -8.05
CA ASP A 142 1.20 -12.47 -8.60
C ASP A 142 -0.16 -12.19 -9.26
N GLY A 143 -0.47 -10.91 -9.41
CA GLY A 143 -1.71 -10.53 -10.05
C GLY A 143 -1.97 -9.04 -10.05
N ARG A 144 -3.17 -8.68 -10.47
CA ARG A 144 -3.67 -7.31 -10.49
C ARG A 144 -4.17 -6.90 -9.11
N VAL A 145 -3.98 -5.64 -8.76
CA VAL A 145 -4.63 -4.99 -7.62
C VAL A 145 -5.46 -3.82 -8.13
N THR A 146 -6.65 -3.66 -7.56
CA THR A 146 -7.47 -2.47 -7.71
C THR A 146 -7.88 -2.00 -6.33
N GLY A 147 -8.08 -0.71 -6.15
CA GLY A 147 -8.50 -0.21 -4.86
C GLY A 147 -8.87 1.25 -4.89
N ARG A 148 -9.10 1.78 -3.70
CA ARG A 148 -9.40 3.19 -3.49
C ARG A 148 -8.96 3.68 -2.13
N ILE A 149 -8.72 4.97 -2.03
CA ILE A 149 -8.59 5.69 -0.78
C ILE A 149 -10.00 6.08 -0.33
N LYS A 150 -10.39 5.68 0.87
CA LYS A 150 -11.70 6.04 1.43
C LYS A 150 -11.69 7.53 1.82
N PRO A 151 -12.82 8.23 1.67
CA PRO A 151 -12.94 9.59 2.18
C PRO A 151 -12.72 9.62 3.69
N GLU A 152 -12.20 10.73 4.19
CA GLU A 152 -11.99 10.92 5.62
C GLU A 152 -13.30 10.67 6.38
N ARG A 153 -13.22 9.92 7.49
CA ARG A 153 -14.40 9.67 8.32
C ARG A 153 -14.92 11.02 8.82
N PRO A 154 -16.25 11.26 8.79
CA PRO A 154 -16.81 12.43 9.41
C PRO A 154 -16.33 12.52 10.85
N VAL A 155 -15.73 13.65 11.21
CA VAL A 155 -15.36 13.93 12.60
C VAL A 155 -16.62 13.76 13.45
N ARG A 156 -16.51 13.06 14.58
CA ARG A 156 -17.63 12.90 15.53
C ARG A 156 -18.27 14.26 15.73
N VAL A 157 -19.57 14.34 15.46
CA VAL A 157 -20.36 15.56 15.68
C VAL A 157 -20.09 16.00 17.14
N PRO A 158 -19.58 17.21 17.39
CA PRO A 158 -19.17 17.65 18.72
C PRO A 158 -20.27 17.48 19.79
N ASP A 159 -21.52 17.52 19.35
CA ASP A 159 -22.71 17.40 20.18
C ASP A 159 -23.40 16.02 20.05
N PHE A 160 -22.65 14.96 19.71
CA PHE A 160 -23.22 13.61 19.68
C PHE A 160 -23.73 13.22 21.08
N ARG A 161 -25.06 13.20 21.22
CA ARG A 161 -25.75 12.64 22.37
C ARG A 161 -26.33 11.28 21.99
N PRO A 162 -25.99 10.19 22.70
CA PRO A 162 -26.66 8.91 22.51
C PRO A 162 -28.17 9.06 22.66
N VAL A 163 -28.93 8.51 21.71
CA VAL A 163 -30.40 8.46 21.79
C VAL A 163 -30.82 7.84 23.12
N GLN A 164 -31.71 8.52 23.85
CA GLN A 164 -32.25 7.98 25.10
C GLN A 164 -33.49 7.13 24.80
N PRO A 165 -33.81 6.15 25.66
CA PRO A 165 -35.11 5.49 25.61
C PRO A 165 -36.23 6.52 25.72
N GLY A 166 -36.99 6.74 24.64
CA GLY A 166 -38.04 7.77 24.53
C GLY A 166 -37.86 8.77 23.39
N ASP A 167 -36.65 8.87 22.81
CA ASP A 167 -36.37 9.75 21.67
C ASP A 167 -36.80 9.14 20.31
N LEU A 168 -37.13 7.84 20.28
CA LEU A 168 -37.60 7.14 19.08
C LEU A 168 -39.09 7.43 18.86
N LEU A 169 -39.36 8.35 17.94
CA LEU A 169 -40.64 8.72 17.30
C LEU A 169 -41.95 8.39 18.06
N PRO A 170 -42.73 9.41 18.49
CA PRO A 170 -44.11 9.20 18.93
C PRO A 170 -44.96 8.82 17.71
N GLY A 171 -45.46 7.59 17.64
CA GLY A 171 -46.36 7.17 16.55
C GLY A 171 -46.45 5.68 16.21
N LEU A 172 -45.75 4.80 16.93
CA LEU A 172 -45.94 3.35 16.83
C LEU A 172 -46.65 2.84 18.09
N HIS A 173 -47.97 3.01 18.13
CA HIS A 173 -48.88 2.33 19.04
C HIS A 173 -50.02 1.68 18.24
#